data_AF-A0A0S8JTE9-F1
#
_entry.id   AF-A0A0S8JTE9-F1
#
_cell.length_a   1.000
_cell.length_b   1.000
_cell.length_c   1.000
_cell.angle_alpha   90.00
_cell.angle_beta   90.00
_cell.angle_gamma   90.00
#
_symmetry.space_group_name_H-M   'P 1'
#
loop_
_entity.id
_entity.type
_entity.pdbx_description
1 polymer ?
#
loop_
_entity_poly.entity_id
_entity_poly.type
_entity_poly.pdbx_seq_one_letter_code
_entity_poly.pdbx_strand_id
1 'polypeptide(L)' 'MECNKDRNNQYCNCSYPCSKHSVCCDCLHYHRRSGELPACYFPDHAERTYDRSIDYFISLWEKDRGSWMN' A
#
# COMPACT_ATOMS: atom_id res chain seq x y z
N MET A 1 -6.23 20.20 0.22
CA MET A 1 -5.66 19.86 -1.09
C MET A 1 -6.54 18.78 -1.69
N GLU A 2 -6.88 18.91 -2.97
CA GLU A 2 -7.71 17.92 -3.67
C GLU A 2 -6.86 16.70 -4.05
N CYS A 3 -7.37 15.48 -3.79
CA CYS A 3 -6.69 14.24 -4.11
C CYS A 3 -7.02 13.80 -5.54
N ASN A 4 -6.01 13.56 -6.38
CA ASN A 4 -6.21 13.09 -7.75
C ASN A 4 -6.48 11.57 -7.77
N LYS A 5 -7.71 11.18 -7.45
CA LYS A 5 -8.12 9.77 -7.31
C LYS A 5 -7.91 8.98 -8.61
N ASP A 6 -8.27 9.55 -9.75
CA ASP A 6 -8.19 8.85 -11.04
C ASP A 6 -6.75 8.50 -11.40
N ARG A 7 -5.82 9.43 -11.18
CA ARG A 7 -4.38 9.16 -11.35
C ARG A 7 -3.88 8.14 -10.33
N ASN A 8 -4.26 8.28 -9.06
CA ASN A 8 -3.81 7.37 -8.00
C ASN A 8 -4.29 5.94 -8.20
N ASN A 9 -5.43 5.75 -8.88
CA ASN A 9 -6.00 4.43 -9.16
C ASN A 9 -5.09 3.55 -10.01
N GLN A 10 -4.21 4.15 -10.80
CA GLN A 10 -3.23 3.42 -11.60
C GLN A 10 -2.08 2.86 -10.75
N TYR A 11 -1.88 3.39 -9.54
CA TYR A 11 -0.79 3.03 -8.63
C TYR A 11 -1.28 2.29 -7.37
N CYS A 12 -2.60 2.20 -7.17
CA CYS A 12 -3.19 1.56 -6.01
C CYS A 12 -3.53 0.11 -6.33
N ASN A 13 -2.79 -0.83 -5.77
CA ASN A 13 -3.04 -2.26 -5.89
C ASN A 13 -3.81 -2.85 -4.69
N CYS A 14 -4.45 -2.01 -3.87
CA CYS A 14 -5.20 -2.47 -2.71
C CYS A 14 -6.27 -3.49 -3.12
N SER A 15 -6.13 -4.72 -2.62
CA SER A 15 -6.97 -5.86 -2.98
C SER A 15 -8.25 -5.96 -2.13
N TYR A 16 -8.32 -5.20 -1.04
CA TYR A 16 -9.48 -5.15 -0.15
C TYR A 16 -10.51 -4.12 -0.64
N PRO A 17 -11.82 -4.44 -0.64
CA PRO A 17 -12.88 -3.50 -1.01
C PRO A 17 -13.04 -2.41 0.06
N CYS A 18 -12.16 -1.40 0.02
CA CYS A 18 -12.15 -0.27 0.96
C CYS A 18 -12.74 1.00 0.35
N SER A 19 -13.36 1.83 1.19
CA SER A 19 -13.85 3.17 0.81
C SER A 19 -12.75 4.20 0.58
N LYS A 20 -11.50 3.86 0.91
CA LYS A 20 -10.30 4.73 0.82
C LYS A 20 -9.46 4.47 -0.41
N HIS A 21 -9.90 3.53 -1.27
CA HIS A 21 -9.18 3.15 -2.48
C HIS A 21 -8.87 4.40 -3.32
N SER A 22 -7.59 4.56 -3.70
CA SER A 22 -7.07 5.72 -4.46
C SER A 22 -7.17 7.10 -3.79
N VAL A 23 -7.62 7.16 -2.54
CA VAL A 23 -7.62 8.37 -1.71
C VAL A 23 -6.39 8.34 -0.80
N CYS A 24 -5.21 8.64 -1.37
CA CYS A 24 -3.92 8.39 -0.70
C CYS A 24 -3.79 9.01 0.69
N CYS A 25 -4.29 10.22 0.91
CA CYS A 25 -4.26 10.86 2.23
C CYS A 25 -5.06 10.07 3.27
N ASP A 26 -6.28 9.64 2.92
CA ASP A 26 -7.14 8.87 3.83
C ASP A 26 -6.61 7.45 4.04
N CYS A 27 -6.06 6.83 2.99
CA CYS A 27 -5.43 5.52 3.04
C CYS A 27 -4.21 5.52 3.98
N LEU A 28 -3.32 6.51 3.82
CA LEU A 28 -2.14 6.69 4.67
C LEU A 28 -2.54 6.91 6.13
N HIS A 29 -3.50 7.80 6.40
CA HIS A 29 -3.95 8.05 7.78
C HIS A 29 -4.60 6.83 8.42
N TYR A 30 -5.34 6.03 7.65
CA TYR A 30 -5.96 4.81 8.13
C TYR A 30 -4.91 3.77 8.54
N HIS A 31 -4.02 3.38 7.62
CA HIS A 31 -3.01 2.35 7.89
C HIS A 31 -2.00 2.78 8.95
N ARG A 32 -1.60 4.07 8.96
CA ARG A 32 -0.69 4.60 9.98
C ARG A 32 -1.25 4.44 11.40
N ARG A 33 -2.57 4.53 11.60
CA ARG A 33 -3.19 4.32 12.93
C ARG A 33 -3.10 2.87 13.39
N SER A 34 -2.95 1.93 12.47
CA SER A 34 -2.80 0.50 12.73
C SER A 34 -1.33 0.04 12.74
N GLY A 35 -0.36 0.94 12.56
CA GLY A 35 1.05 0.55 12.41
C GLY A 35 1.37 -0.13 11.08
N GLU A 36 0.57 0.13 10.05
CA GLU A 36 0.65 -0.48 8.73
C GLU A 36 1.09 0.53 7.66
N LEU A 37 1.54 0.00 6.51
CA LEU A 37 1.75 0.76 5.29
C LEU A 37 0.59 0.56 4.29
N PRO A 38 0.28 1.53 3.43
CA PRO A 38 -0.66 1.34 2.33
C PRO A 38 -0.24 0.22 1.36
N ALA A 39 -1.23 -0.37 0.68
CA ALA A 39 -1.03 -1.41 -0.33
C ALA A 39 0.05 -1.10 -1.38
N CYS A 40 0.13 0.17 -1.82
CA CYS A 40 1.09 0.61 -2.83
C CYS A 40 2.58 0.48 -2.42
N TYR A 41 2.87 0.09 -1.18
CA TYR A 41 4.22 -0.27 -0.72
C TYR A 41 4.56 -1.75 -0.93
N PHE A 42 3.59 -2.56 -1.38
CA PHE A 42 3.73 -4.01 -1.49
C PHE A 42 3.54 -4.44 -2.95
N PRO A 43 4.27 -5.46 -3.42
CA PRO A 43 3.97 -6.08 -4.70
C PRO A 43 2.64 -6.82 -4.63
N ASP A 44 1.98 -7.03 -5.78
CA ASP A 44 0.61 -7.58 -5.81
C ASP A 44 0.47 -8.95 -5.13
N HIS A 45 1.52 -9.78 -5.14
CA HIS A 45 1.47 -11.08 -4.47
C HIS A 45 1.50 -10.93 -2.94
N ALA A 46 2.22 -9.93 -2.42
CA ALA A 46 2.31 -9.65 -0.99
C ALA A 46 1.04 -8.96 -0.47
N GLU A 47 0.52 -7.96 -1.20
CA GLU A 47 -0.72 -7.26 -0.84
C GLU A 47 -1.94 -8.21 -0.75
N ARG A 48 -1.95 -9.32 -1.52
CA ARG A 48 -2.99 -10.37 -1.43
C ARG A 48 -2.96 -11.16 -0.13
N THR A 49 -1.88 -11.11 0.65
CA THR A 49 -1.80 -11.73 1.97
C THR A 49 -2.45 -10.88 3.05
N TYR A 50 -2.72 -9.60 2.76
CA TYR A 50 -3.23 -8.58 3.67
C TYR A 50 -2.34 -8.25 4.87
N ASP A 51 -1.16 -8.87 4.98
CA ASP A 51 -0.15 -8.41 5.93
C ASP A 51 0.41 -7.09 5.40
N ARG A 52 0.05 -5.99 6.07
CA ARG A 52 0.54 -4.65 5.76
C ARG A 52 1.45 -4.10 6.85
N SER A 53 1.97 -4.99 7.70
CA SER A 53 2.88 -4.61 8.77
C SER A 53 4.18 -4.05 8.23
N ILE A 54 4.80 -3.17 9.02
CA ILE A 54 6.14 -2.65 8.71
C ILE A 54 7.17 -3.79 8.67
N ASP A 55 7.04 -4.79 9.54
CA ASP A 55 7.93 -5.95 9.58
C ASP A 55 7.87 -6.76 8.27
N TYR A 56 6.66 -6.98 7.74
CA TYR A 56 6.52 -7.68 6.46
C TYR A 56 7.13 -6.88 5.31
N PHE A 57 6.88 -5.55 5.28
CA PHE A 57 7.52 -4.66 4.32
C PHE A 57 9.06 -4.74 4.36
N ILE A 58 9.65 -4.67 5.55
CA ILE A 58 11.12 -4.80 5.73
C ILE A 58 11.60 -6.16 5.24
N SER A 59 10.90 -7.25 5.59
CA SER A 59 11.27 -8.61 5.18
C SER A 59 11.26 -8.81 3.66
N LEU A 60 10.34 -8.13 2.96
CA LEU A 60 10.35 -8.11 1.49
C LEU A 60 11.56 -7.32 1.04
N TRP A 61 11.75 -6.09 1.53
CA TRP A 61 12.89 -5.25 1.13
C TRP A 61 14.24 -5.95 1.27
N GLU A 62 14.44 -6.72 2.32
CA GLU A 62 15.69 -7.47 2.52
C GLU A 62 15.91 -8.58 1.48
N LYS A 63 14.84 -9.21 0.97
CA LYS A 63 14.94 -10.33 0.02
C LYS A 63 15.37 -9.88 -1.38
N ASP A 64 14.82 -8.76 -1.85
CA ASP A 64 14.93 -8.35 -3.25
C ASP A 64 15.15 -6.83 -3.43
N ARG A 65 15.56 -6.14 -2.35
CA ARG A 65 16.01 -4.73 -2.32
C ARG A 65 15.03 -3.74 -2.97
N GLY A 66 13.74 -4.00 -2.84
CA GLY A 66 12.72 -3.13 -3.45
C GLY A 66 12.68 -3.19 -4.97
N SER A 67 13.19 -4.23 -5.61
CA SER A 67 13.26 -4.32 -7.08
C SER A 67 11.91 -4.15 -7.78
N TRP A 68 10.80 -4.47 -7.11
CA TRP A 68 9.41 -4.34 -7.57
C TRP A 68 8.84 -2.91 -7.45
N MET A 69 9.56 -1.98 -6.83
CA MET A 69 9.11 -0.58 -6.68
C MET A 69 9.53 0.34 -7.84
N ASN A 70 10.20 -0.19 -8.86
CA ASN A 70 10.67 0.57 -10.03
C ASN A 70 9.64 0.64 -11.15
#